data_AF-A0A940L7C3-F1
#
_entry.id   AF-A0A940L7C3-F1
#
_cell.length_a   1.000
_cell.length_b   1.000
_cell.length_c   1.000
_cell.angle_alpha   90.00
_cell.angle_beta   90.00
_cell.angle_gamma   90.00
#
_symmetry.space_group_name_H-M   'P 1'
#
loop_
_entity.id
_entity.type
_entity.pdbx_description
1 polymer ?
#
loop_
_entity_poly.entity_id
_entity_poly.type
_entity_poly.pdbx_seq_one_letter_code
_entity_poly.pdbx_strand_id
1 'polypeptide(L)' 'MPFIYHITTKQDWNDAQEKGFYTAPSLKTEGFIHCSEEQQVKGVLERYYKGKSDLLKLVIDPQN' A
#
# COMPACT_ATOMS: atom_id res chain seq x y z
N MET A 1 14.94 1.85 -11.20
CA MET A 1 14.68 1.32 -9.83
C MET A 1 13.67 0.19 -9.94
N PRO A 2 13.69 -0.84 -9.06
CA PRO A 2 12.67 -1.89 -9.09
C PRO A 2 11.30 -1.34 -8.68
N PHE A 3 10.23 -2.00 -9.11
CA PHE A 3 8.88 -1.72 -8.59
C PHE A 3 8.84 -1.89 -7.07
N ILE A 4 8.03 -1.06 -6.42
CA ILE A 4 7.72 -1.17 -4.99
C ILE A 4 6.23 -1.46 -4.81
N TYR A 5 5.88 -2.04 -3.67
CA TYR A 5 4.54 -2.53 -3.41
C TYR A 5 3.96 -1.88 -2.17
N HIS A 6 2.68 -1.51 -2.24
CA HIS A 6 1.94 -1.03 -1.08
C HIS A 6 0.69 -1.90 -0.88
N ILE A 7 0.45 -2.33 0.36
CA ILE A 7 -0.75 -3.08 0.72
C ILE A 7 -1.78 -2.10 1.28
N THR A 8 -2.94 -2.04 0.64
CA THR A 8 -4.05 -1.20 1.09
C THR A 8 -5.37 -1.96 1.04
N THR A 9 -6.45 -1.34 1.51
CA THR A 9 -7.79 -1.91 1.39
C THR A 9 -8.41 -1.52 0.06
N LYS A 10 -9.33 -2.34 -0.45
CA LYS A 10 -10.10 -2.02 -1.64
C LYS A 10 -10.90 -0.73 -1.48
N GLN A 11 -11.39 -0.46 -0.27
CA GLN A 11 -12.10 0.79 0.03
C GLN A 11 -11.18 2.01 -0.12
N ASP A 12 -10.02 2.01 0.53
CA ASP A 12 -9.07 3.13 0.45
C ASP A 12 -8.60 3.37 -0.99
N TRP A 13 -8.46 2.30 -1.77
CA TRP A 13 -8.13 2.40 -3.18
C TRP A 13 -9.26 3.05 -4.00
N ASN A 14 -10.51 2.61 -3.82
CA ASN A 14 -11.65 3.20 -4.51
C ASN A 14 -11.77 4.70 -4.19
N ASP A 15 -11.66 5.06 -2.91
CA ASP A 15 -11.66 6.46 -2.46
C ASP A 15 -10.55 7.29 -3.13
N ALA A 16 -9.36 6.69 -3.30
CA ALA A 16 -8.24 7.35 -3.96
C ALA A 16 -8.48 7.54 -5.45
N GLN A 17 -9.12 6.58 -6.13
CA GLN A 17 -9.51 6.71 -7.52
C GLN A 17 -10.52 7.84 -7.72
N GLU A 18 -11.48 8.00 -6.82
CA GLU A 18 -12.46 9.11 -6.85
C GLU A 18 -11.80 10.47 -6.57
N LYS A 19 -10.85 10.53 -5.63
CA LYS A 19 -10.12 11.76 -5.27
C LYS A 19 -9.06 12.16 -6.30
N GLY A 20 -8.60 11.22 -7.12
CA GLY A 20 -7.50 11.41 -8.07
C GLY A 20 -6.11 11.35 -7.45
N PHE A 21 -5.99 11.07 -6.15
CA PHE A 21 -4.71 10.86 -5.47
C PHE A 21 -4.87 9.88 -4.32
N TYR A 22 -3.80 9.13 -4.05
CA TYR A 22 -3.74 8.17 -2.95
C TYR A 22 -3.13 8.79 -1.69
N THR A 23 -3.64 8.40 -0.53
CA THR A 23 -3.07 8.73 0.78
C THR A 23 -3.22 7.53 1.71
N ALA A 24 -2.36 7.47 2.74
CA ALA A 24 -2.44 6.46 3.78
C ALA A 24 -2.32 7.13 5.16
N PRO A 25 -2.87 6.54 6.23
CA PRO A 25 -2.74 7.10 7.59
C PRO A 25 -1.31 7.40 8.01
N SER A 26 -0.35 6.53 7.64
CA SER A 26 1.08 6.71 7.95
C SER A 26 1.67 7.98 7.35
N LEU A 27 1.16 8.47 6.21
CA LEU A 27 1.63 9.73 5.64
C LEU A 27 1.36 10.91 6.58
N LYS A 28 0.21 10.88 7.28
CA LYS A 28 -0.15 11.92 8.25
C LYS A 28 0.57 11.74 9.59
N THR A 29 0.74 10.50 10.07
CA THR A 29 1.27 10.24 11.41
C THR A 29 2.80 10.11 11.46
N GLU A 30 3.42 9.65 10.38
CA GLU A 30 4.86 9.34 10.28
C GLU A 30 5.57 10.15 9.20
N GLY A 31 4.82 10.76 8.27
CA GLY A 31 5.37 11.56 7.18
C GLY A 31 5.71 10.77 5.92
N PHE A 32 5.41 9.47 5.86
CA PHE A 32 5.66 8.62 4.68
C PHE A 32 4.67 7.45 4.55
N ILE A 33 4.60 6.85 3.35
CA ILE A 33 3.80 5.65 3.08
C ILE A 33 4.72 4.42 3.10
N HIS A 34 4.36 3.40 3.88
CA HIS A 34 5.12 2.15 3.90
C HIS A 34 4.99 1.41 2.58
N CYS A 35 6.09 1.29 1.86
CA CYS A 35 6.20 0.40 0.71
C CYS A 35 7.07 -0.81 1.06
N SER A 36 7.00 -1.84 0.24
CA SER A 36 7.73 -3.09 0.37
C SER A 36 8.38 -3.45 -0.95
N GLU A 37 9.53 -4.12 -0.88
CA GLU A 37 10.01 -4.94 -1.99
C GLU A 37 9.17 -6.22 -2.11
N GLU A 38 9.16 -6.86 -3.28
CA GLU A 38 8.32 -8.05 -3.54
C GLU A 38 8.54 -9.15 -2.48
N GLN A 39 9.80 -9.40 -2.11
CA GLN A 39 10.19 -10.40 -1.11
C GLN A 39 9.69 -10.10 0.31
N GLN A 40 9.40 -8.84 0.62
CA GLN A 40 8.92 -8.41 1.94
C GLN A 40 7.39 -8.53 2.07
N VAL A 41 6.66 -8.55 0.95
CA VAL A 41 5.19 -8.50 0.92
C VAL A 41 4.57 -9.61 1.78
N LYS A 42 5.06 -10.85 1.67
CA LYS A 42 4.54 -11.98 2.43
C LYS A 42 4.64 -11.75 3.94
N GLY A 43 5.80 -11.32 4.42
CA GLY A 43 6.01 -11.03 5.84
C GLY A 43 5.18 -9.85 6.35
N VAL A 44 4.97 -8.83 5.51
CA VAL A 44 4.10 -7.69 5.82
C VAL A 44 2.65 -8.13 5.96
N LEU A 45 2.14 -8.96 5.04
CA LEU A 45 0.79 -9.51 5.13
C LEU A 45 0.58 -10.33 6.41
N GLU A 46 1.54 -11.21 6.73
CA GLU A 46 1.47 -12.06 7.93
C GLU A 46 1.53 -11.25 9.24
N ARG A 47 2.34 -10.19 9.28
CA ARG A 47 2.56 -9.39 10.49
C ARG A 47 1.48 -8.34 10.74
N TYR A 48 1.03 -7.64 9.71
CA TYR A 48 0.19 -6.44 9.86
C TYR A 48 -1.23 -6.62 9.35
N TYR A 49 -1.46 -7.56 8.43
CA TYR A 49 -2.76 -7.73 7.78
C TYR A 49 -3.41 -9.10 8.05
N LYS A 50 -2.95 -9.80 9.09
CA LYS A 50 -3.52 -11.10 9.48
C LYS A 50 -5.02 -10.99 9.76
N GLY A 51 -5.81 -11.82 9.07
CA GLY A 51 -7.28 -11.84 9.22
C GLY A 51 -8.00 -10.67 8.53
N LYS A 52 -7.31 -9.84 7.75
CA LYS A 52 -7.93 -8.81 6.92
C LYS A 52 -8.27 -9.39 5.53
N SER A 53 -9.46 -9.08 5.04
CA SER A 53 -9.91 -9.35 3.67
C SER A 53 -9.87 -8.09 2.81
N ASP A 54 -10.19 -8.24 1.53
CA ASP A 54 -10.36 -7.11 0.61
C ASP A 54 -9.13 -6.21 0.50
N LEU A 55 -7.96 -6.83 0.56
CA LEU A 55 -6.68 -6.16 0.39
C LEU A 55 -6.29 -6.11 -1.08
N LEU A 56 -5.63 -5.03 -1.46
CA LEU A 56 -5.00 -4.86 -2.75
C LEU A 56 -3.49 -4.71 -2.57
N LYS A 57 -2.74 -5.33 -3.48
CA LYS A 57 -1.31 -5.08 -3.66
C LYS A 57 -1.13 -4.09 -4.80
N LEU A 58 -0.89 -2.82 -4.47
CA LEU A 58 -0.55 -1.81 -5.46
C LEU A 58 0.88 -2.03 -5.94
N VAL A 59 1.09 -1.90 -7.25
CA VAL A 59 2.41 -1.96 -7.88
C VAL A 59 2.77 -0.55 -8.32
N ILE A 60 3.87 -0.02 -7.80
CA ILE A 60 4.27 1.37 -7.99
C ILE A 60 5.59 1.38 -8.76
N ASP A 61 5.60 2.05 -9.90
CA ASP A 61 6.83 2.40 -10.61
C ASP A 61 7.40 3.67 -9.98
N PRO A 62 8.54 3.61 -9.25
CA PRO A 62 9.11 4.79 -8.61
C PRO A 62 9.76 5.79 -9.60
N GLN A 63 9.72 5.52 -10.91
CA GLN A 63 10.31 6.36 -11.95
C GLN A 63 9.29 7.12 -12.81
N ASN A 64 7.98 6.96 -12.54
CA ASN A 64 6.90 7.67 -13.22
C ASN A 64 6.30 8.79 -12.36
#